data_AF-A0A1F6V9F1-F1
#
_entry.id   AF-A0A1F6V9F1-F1
#
_cell.length_a   1.000
_cell.length_b   1.000
_cell.length_c   1.000
_cell.angle_alpha   90.00
_cell.angle_beta   90.00
_cell.angle_gamma   90.00
#
_symmetry.space_group_name_H-M   'P 1'
#
loop_
_entity.id
_entity.type
_entity.pdbx_description
1 polymer ?
#
loop_
_entity_poly.entity_id
_entity_poly.type
_entity_poly.pdbx_seq_one_letter_code
_entity_poly.pdbx_strand_id
1 'polypeptide(L)'
;MVNAREGRTFYIKRLNIKNIMKDFFKKIFEKRGLSEDGINQMYLDFSAVVILTLIGVSKEKLNTTETEQASKMMEDKKIDDLFKMIQSKYSSEEWATMISEHITPICESYIEEVALPVNA
;
A
#
# COMPACT_ATOMS: atom_id res chain seq x y z
N MET A 1 -31.18 -34.14 17.61
CA MET A 1 -31.52 -33.12 16.59
C MET A 1 -30.92 -31.81 17.04
N VAL A 2 -29.74 -31.47 16.51
CA VAL A 2 -29.08 -30.19 16.79
C VAL A 2 -29.52 -29.22 15.70
N ASN A 3 -30.17 -28.12 16.10
CA ASN A 3 -30.69 -27.12 15.19
C ASN A 3 -29.53 -26.48 14.42
N ALA A 4 -29.49 -26.69 13.09
CA ALA A 4 -28.52 -26.13 12.16
C ALA A 4 -28.78 -24.63 11.88
N ARG A 5 -29.07 -23.84 12.92
CA ARG A 5 -29.29 -22.38 12.86
C ARG A 5 -28.27 -21.56 13.64
N GLU A 6 -27.23 -22.19 14.19
CA GLU A 6 -26.03 -21.50 14.69
C GLU A 6 -24.90 -21.46 13.66
N GLY A 7 -25.23 -21.77 12.40
CA GLY A 7 -24.31 -21.70 11.28
C GLY A 7 -24.27 -20.31 10.68
N ARG A 8 -23.18 -19.58 10.93
CA ARG A 8 -22.68 -18.46 10.12
C ARG A 8 -23.35 -17.10 10.35
N THR A 9 -23.25 -16.63 11.58
CA THR A 9 -22.90 -15.22 11.77
C THR A 9 -21.58 -15.18 12.51
N PHE A 10 -20.53 -15.65 11.82
CA PHE A 10 -19.19 -15.14 12.14
C PHE A 10 -19.26 -13.66 11.81
N TYR A 11 -19.60 -12.88 12.84
CA TYR A 11 -19.33 -11.46 12.87
C TYR A 11 -17.85 -11.32 12.52
N ILE A 12 -17.59 -11.01 11.25
CA ILE A 12 -16.44 -10.20 10.90
C ILE A 12 -16.70 -8.92 11.69
N LYS A 13 -16.22 -8.90 12.94
CA LYS A 13 -15.88 -7.68 13.64
C LYS A 13 -15.09 -6.95 12.56
N ARG A 14 -15.67 -5.88 11.99
CA ARG A 14 -14.99 -4.97 11.10
C ARG A 14 -13.77 -4.52 11.88
N LEU A 15 -12.67 -5.26 11.74
CA LEU A 15 -11.38 -4.76 12.03
C LEU A 15 -11.28 -3.62 11.05
N ASN A 16 -11.46 -2.42 11.60
CA ASN A 16 -11.20 -1.15 10.98
C ASN A 16 -9.68 -1.03 10.79
N ILE A 17 -9.06 -2.07 10.22
CA ILE A 17 -7.73 -2.02 9.64
C ILE A 17 -7.99 -1.27 8.35
N LYS A 18 -7.94 0.05 8.46
CA LYS A 18 -7.69 0.93 7.33
C LYS A 18 -6.51 0.31 6.60
N ASN A 19 -6.74 -0.14 5.39
CA ASN A 19 -5.66 -0.62 4.53
C ASN A 19 -4.88 0.64 4.15
N ILE A 20 -3.85 0.95 4.94
CA ILE A 20 -3.17 2.26 4.91
C ILE A 20 -2.54 2.49 3.54
N MET A 21 -2.05 1.40 2.93
CA MET A 21 -1.58 1.43 1.56
C MET A 21 -2.69 1.72 0.55
N LYS A 22 -3.89 1.17 0.72
CA LYS A 22 -5.04 1.53 -0.14
C LYS A 22 -5.43 3.00 0.02
N ASP A 23 -5.44 3.52 1.25
CA ASP A 23 -5.69 4.96 1.52
C ASP A 23 -4.59 5.85 0.92
N PHE A 24 -3.34 5.38 0.93
CA PHE A 24 -2.20 6.04 0.31
C PHE A 24 -2.38 6.13 -1.22
N PHE A 25 -2.70 5.02 -1.89
CA PHE A 25 -3.00 5.04 -3.33
C PHE A 25 -4.19 5.94 -3.66
N LYS A 26 -5.25 5.91 -2.84
CA LYS A 26 -6.40 6.80 -3.01
C LYS A 26 -5.99 8.27 -3.01
N LYS A 27 -5.07 8.69 -2.13
CA LYS A 27 -4.57 10.07 -2.08
C LYS A 27 -3.75 10.45 -3.31
N ILE A 28 -2.91 9.54 -3.81
CA ILE A 28 -2.13 9.79 -5.03
C ILE A 28 -3.08 10.00 -6.23
N PHE A 29 -4.15 9.19 -6.31
CA PHE A 29 -5.03 9.16 -7.47
C PHE A 29 -6.32 9.97 -7.34
N GLU A 30 -6.53 10.65 -6.22
CA GLU A 30 -7.73 11.46 -5.97
C GLU A 30 -7.97 12.47 -7.12
N LYS A 31 -6.89 13.05 -7.67
CA LYS A 31 -6.95 14.01 -8.77
C LYS A 31 -7.20 13.40 -10.16
N ARG A 32 -7.06 12.07 -10.30
CA ARG A 32 -7.17 11.35 -11.58
C ARG A 32 -8.56 10.77 -11.82
N GLY A 33 -9.48 10.90 -10.85
CA GLY A 33 -10.88 10.48 -11.01
C GLY A 33 -11.08 8.96 -11.15
N LEU A 34 -10.14 8.16 -10.66
CA LEU A 34 -10.23 6.69 -10.72
C LEU A 34 -11.41 6.18 -9.87
N SER A 35 -12.07 5.12 -10.36
CA SER A 35 -13.09 4.40 -9.61
C SER A 35 -12.46 3.64 -8.42
N GLU A 36 -13.28 3.26 -7.44
CA GLU A 36 -12.80 2.46 -6.30
C GLU A 36 -12.23 1.11 -6.74
N ASP A 37 -12.81 0.49 -7.78
CA ASP A 37 -12.30 -0.76 -8.35
C ASP A 37 -10.95 -0.57 -9.03
N GLY A 38 -10.75 0.55 -9.74
CA GLY A 38 -9.44 0.91 -10.29
C GLY A 38 -8.38 1.08 -9.20
N ILE A 39 -8.73 1.75 -8.10
CA ILE A 39 -7.83 1.92 -6.94
C ILE A 39 -7.51 0.56 -6.29
N ASN A 40 -8.51 -0.34 -6.17
CA ASN A 40 -8.31 -1.69 -5.63
C ASN A 40 -7.36 -2.51 -6.50
N GLN A 41 -7.55 -2.48 -7.82
CA GLN A 41 -6.71 -3.21 -8.76
C GLN A 41 -5.26 -2.71 -8.71
N MET A 42 -5.06 -1.39 -8.70
CA MET A 42 -3.74 -0.79 -8.53
C MET A 42 -3.06 -1.18 -7.21
N TYR A 43 -3.82 -1.17 -6.11
CA TYR A 43 -3.29 -1.63 -4.82
C TYR A 43 -2.80 -3.09 -4.91
N LEU A 44 -3.54 -3.98 -5.56
CA LEU A 44 -3.16 -5.39 -5.70
C LEU A 44 -1.94 -5.56 -6.62
N ASP A 45 -1.90 -4.87 -7.75
CA ASP A 45 -0.87 -5.06 -8.77
C ASP A 45 0.44 -4.35 -8.42
N PHE A 46 0.36 -3.23 -7.70
CA PHE A 46 1.45 -2.27 -7.61
C PHE A 46 2.00 -2.05 -6.20
N SER A 47 1.31 -2.53 -5.16
CA SER A 47 1.77 -2.39 -3.77
C SER A 47 3.17 -2.96 -3.54
N ALA A 48 3.50 -4.10 -4.16
CA ALA A 48 4.83 -4.70 -4.05
C ALA A 48 5.92 -3.80 -4.65
N VAL A 49 5.68 -3.22 -5.83
CA VAL A 49 6.63 -2.33 -6.52
C VAL A 49 6.85 -1.07 -5.69
N VAL A 50 5.77 -0.42 -5.22
CA VAL A 50 5.85 0.77 -4.36
C VAL A 50 6.65 0.47 -3.10
N ILE A 51 6.39 -0.66 -2.44
CA ILE A 51 7.09 -1.02 -1.20
C ILE A 51 8.57 -1.33 -1.45
N LEU A 52 8.93 -1.99 -2.55
CA LEU A 52 10.33 -2.22 -2.91
C LEU A 52 11.06 -0.91 -3.17
N THR A 53 10.42 0.03 -3.89
CA THR A 53 10.97 1.38 -4.09
C THR A 53 11.15 2.09 -2.76
N LEU A 54 10.14 2.05 -1.88
CA LEU A 54 10.21 2.64 -0.54
C LEU A 54 11.40 2.08 0.26
N ILE A 55 11.60 0.76 0.28
CA ILE A 55 12.77 0.15 0.94
C ILE A 55 14.07 0.66 0.30
N GLY A 56 14.14 0.67 -1.03
CA GLY A 56 15.33 1.08 -1.78
C GLY A 56 15.76 2.50 -1.47
N VAL A 57 14.83 3.46 -1.53
CA VAL A 57 15.11 4.88 -1.25
C VAL A 57 15.31 5.16 0.25
N SER A 58 14.77 4.30 1.12
CA SER A 58 14.91 4.45 2.58
C SER A 58 16.14 3.77 3.16
N LYS A 59 16.95 3.09 2.34
CA LYS A 59 18.05 2.25 2.82
C LYS A 59 19.03 2.98 3.74
N GLU A 60 19.28 4.26 3.52
CA GLU A 60 20.19 5.07 4.34
C GLU A 60 19.57 5.50 5.69
N LYS A 61 18.25 5.52 5.80
CA LYS A 61 17.50 5.83 7.03
C LYS A 61 17.12 4.59 7.83
N LEU A 62 17.25 3.40 7.25
CA LEU A 62 17.01 2.12 7.91
C LEU A 62 18.33 1.58 8.47
N ASN A 63 18.34 1.20 9.75
CA ASN A 63 19.47 0.45 10.29
C ASN A 63 19.41 -1.04 9.88
N THR A 64 20.46 -1.79 10.22
CA THR A 64 20.56 -3.23 9.89
C THR A 64 19.36 -4.03 10.41
N THR A 65 18.96 -3.80 11.66
CA THR A 65 17.82 -4.48 12.29
C THR A 65 16.51 -4.15 11.58
N GLU A 66 16.30 -2.91 11.18
CA GLU A 66 15.10 -2.46 10.47
C GLU A 66 15.05 -2.99 9.05
N THR A 67 16.20 -3.18 8.41
CA THR A 67 16.31 -3.79 7.08
C THR A 67 15.94 -5.28 7.12
N GLU A 68 16.42 -6.00 8.14
CA GLU A 68 16.03 -7.39 8.38
C GLU A 68 14.54 -7.51 8.71
N GLN A 69 14.01 -6.60 9.54
CA GLN A 69 12.58 -6.52 9.84
C GLN A 69 11.76 -6.22 8.58
N ALA A 70 12.21 -5.32 7.71
CA ALA A 70 11.54 -5.01 6.45
C ALA A 70 11.42 -6.25 5.56
N SER A 71 12.51 -7.01 5.45
CA SER A 71 12.57 -8.24 4.67
C SER A 71 11.59 -9.28 5.23
N LYS A 72 11.56 -9.47 6.55
CA LYS A 72 10.62 -10.38 7.20
C LYS A 72 9.16 -9.94 7.05
N MET A 73 8.88 -8.63 7.13
CA MET A 73 7.52 -8.11 6.93
C MET A 73 7.04 -8.32 5.49
N MET A 74 7.94 -8.24 4.50
CA MET A 74 7.63 -8.61 3.11
C MET A 74 7.27 -10.10 2.98
N GLU A 75 8.07 -10.99 3.57
CA GLU A 75 7.82 -12.44 3.56
C GLU A 75 6.48 -12.80 4.24
N ASP A 76 6.20 -12.17 5.38
CA ASP A 76 4.97 -12.33 6.15
C ASP A 76 3.75 -11.62 5.52
N LYS A 77 3.92 -10.91 4.39
CA LYS A 77 2.90 -10.08 3.73
C LYS A 77 2.29 -9.00 4.65
N LYS A 78 3.06 -8.48 5.60
CA LYS A 78 2.68 -7.41 6.54
C LYS A 78 2.94 -6.03 5.93
N ILE A 79 2.35 -5.78 4.76
CA ILE A 79 2.60 -4.60 3.93
C ILE A 79 2.28 -3.29 4.67
N ASP A 80 1.17 -3.23 5.41
CA ASP A 80 0.78 -2.02 6.14
C ASP A 80 1.74 -1.69 7.30
N ASP A 81 2.28 -2.71 7.97
CA ASP A 81 3.21 -2.49 9.08
C ASP A 81 4.60 -2.10 8.56
N LEU A 82 5.03 -2.69 7.45
CA LEU A 82 6.22 -2.28 6.72
C LEU A 82 6.13 -0.82 6.27
N PHE A 83 5.00 -0.44 5.67
CA PHE A 83 4.77 0.94 5.24
C PHE A 83 4.84 1.92 6.42
N LYS A 84 4.19 1.62 7.55
CA LYS A 84 4.28 2.46 8.76
C LYS A 84 5.70 2.57 9.28
N MET A 85 6.43 1.47 9.32
CA MET A 85 7.81 1.45 9.81
C MET A 85 8.68 2.36 8.95
N ILE A 86 8.61 2.23 7.62
CA ILE A 86 9.35 3.10 6.71
C ILE A 86 8.91 4.56 6.87
N GLN A 87 7.60 4.83 6.86
CA GLN A 87 7.05 6.18 7.03
C GLN A 87 7.54 6.87 8.31
N SER A 88 7.68 6.12 9.41
CA SER A 88 8.13 6.65 10.69
C SER A 88 9.58 7.18 10.68
N LYS A 89 10.36 6.90 9.63
CA LYS A 89 11.74 7.38 9.45
C LYS A 89 11.84 8.77 8.82
N TYR A 90 10.70 9.30 8.41
CA TYR A 90 10.62 10.57 7.71
C TYR A 90 9.79 11.54 8.54
N SER A 91 10.23 12.80 8.59
CA SER A 91 9.32 13.89 8.91
C SER A 91 8.23 14.00 7.84
N SER A 92 7.12 14.68 8.14
CA SER A 92 6.02 14.86 7.20
C SER A 92 6.46 15.51 5.88
N GLU A 93 7.42 16.44 5.93
CA GLU A 93 7.95 17.13 4.76
C GLU A 93 8.87 16.23 3.94
N GLU A 94 9.85 15.57 4.56
CA GLU A 94 10.73 14.62 3.87
C GLU A 94 9.93 13.47 3.25
N TRP A 95 8.88 13.01 3.94
CA TRP A 95 7.98 11.98 3.42
C TRP A 95 7.28 12.47 2.16
N ALA A 96 6.71 13.67 2.18
CA ALA A 96 6.02 14.25 1.03
C ALA A 96 6.95 14.39 -0.18
N THR A 97 8.18 14.88 0.04
CA THR A 97 9.20 15.00 -1.01
C THR A 97 9.56 13.65 -1.59
N MET A 98 9.89 12.66 -0.75
CA MET A 98 10.25 11.31 -1.20
C MET A 98 9.12 10.66 -2.01
N ILE A 99 7.87 10.79 -1.57
CA ILE A 99 6.72 10.30 -2.33
C ILE A 99 6.62 11.01 -3.69
N SER A 100 6.74 12.34 -3.72
CA SER A 100 6.66 13.12 -4.95
C SER A 100 7.76 12.78 -5.96
N GLU A 101 8.98 12.53 -5.49
CA GLU A 101 10.14 12.31 -6.35
C GLU A 101 10.28 10.86 -6.81
N HIS A 102 9.88 9.89 -5.97
CA HIS A 102 10.17 8.49 -6.21
C HIS A 102 8.95 7.60 -6.40
N ILE A 103 7.80 7.93 -5.79
CA ILE A 103 6.61 7.06 -5.85
C ILE A 103 5.60 7.57 -6.86
N THR A 104 5.30 8.88 -6.84
CA THR A 104 4.35 9.51 -7.77
C THR A 104 4.71 9.22 -9.23
N PRO A 105 5.96 9.35 -9.71
CA PRO A 105 6.28 9.09 -11.11
C PRO A 105 6.02 7.63 -11.52
N ILE A 106 6.27 6.68 -10.62
CA ILE A 106 6.04 5.25 -10.88
C ILE A 106 4.52 4.99 -10.98
N CYS A 107 3.76 5.56 -10.05
CA CYS A 107 2.30 5.48 -10.04
C CYS A 107 1.67 6.14 -11.29
N GLU A 108 2.23 7.26 -11.76
CA GLU A 108 1.76 7.95 -12.96
C GLU A 108 2.08 7.19 -14.24
N SER A 109 3.31 6.65 -14.38
CA SER A 109 3.67 5.77 -15.50
C SER A 109 2.73 4.55 -15.59
N TYR A 110 2.41 3.91 -14.47
CA TYR A 110 1.44 2.80 -14.49
C TYR A 110 0.04 3.24 -14.98
N ILE A 111 -0.44 4.41 -14.55
CA ILE A 111 -1.75 4.90 -15.01
C ILE A 111 -1.76 5.06 -16.52
N GLU A 112 -0.72 5.71 -17.05
CA GLU A 112 -0.61 6.05 -18.46
C GLU A 112 -0.42 4.81 -19.34
N GLU A 113 0.36 3.84 -18.87
CA GLU A 113 0.74 2.67 -19.66
C GLU A 113 -0.20 1.47 -19.48
N VAL A 114 -0.91 1.39 -18.36
CA VAL A 114 -1.70 0.20 -17.99
C VAL A 114 -3.16 0.52 -17.71
N ALA A 115 -3.47 1.54 -16.90
CA ALA A 115 -4.85 1.76 -16.43
C ALA A 115 -5.77 2.51 -17.43
N LEU A 116 -5.23 3.50 -18.15
CA LEU A 116 -5.96 4.27 -19.15
C LEU A 116 -6.20 3.54 -20.48
N PRO A 117 -5.24 2.80 -21.08
CA PRO A 117 -5.45 2.15 -22.37
C PRO A 117 -6.44 0.96 -22.33
N VAL A 118 -6.93 0.57 -21.15
CA VAL A 118 -7.99 -0.46 -21.02
C VAL A 118 -9.41 0.14 -21.14
N ASN A 119 -9.55 1.48 -21.13
CA ASN A 119 -10.83 2.20 -21.23
C ASN A 119 -10.96 3.11 -22.46
N ALA A 120 -10.04 3.02 -23.43
CA ALA A 120 -10.08 3.76 -24.70
C ALA A 120 -10.40 2.82 -25.86
#